data_AF-A0A2T6DJX8-F1
#
_entry.id   AF-A0A2T6DJX8-F1
#
_cell.length_a   1.000
_cell.length_b   1.000
_cell.length_c   1.000
_cell.angle_alpha   90.00
_cell.angle_beta   90.00
_cell.angle_gamma   90.00
#
_symmetry.space_group_name_H-M   'P 1'
#
loop_
_entity.id
_entity.type
_entity.pdbx_description
1 polymer ?
#
loop_
_entity_poly.entity_id
_entity_poly.type
_entity_poly.pdbx_seq_one_letter_code
_entity_poly.pdbx_strand_id
1 'polypeptide(L)'
;MARTIFLVSSIFLFAQLSWATPAEDLAHNGRVTDAAVVLFQDGKSADALTYLRTNLRPEPGSGVTTTEVALVQQLAEVSGRFYNQRQLALAQGAAQQALIEAEPILKGTCAVPSPRKASLYSSLGLLSETVLLDLESAQVLYEAAASLEPSDPLNNARKRGVAEKLRRKAGGR
;
A
#
# COMPACT_ATOMS: atom_id res chain seq x y z
N MET A 1 -15.62 63.30 -36.70
CA MET A 1 -16.27 62.98 -35.40
C MET A 1 -15.55 61.77 -34.83
N ALA A 2 -15.03 61.88 -33.61
CA ALA A 2 -14.21 60.88 -32.92
C ALA A 2 -14.91 60.40 -31.64
N ARG A 3 -14.38 59.28 -31.08
CA ARG A 3 -14.70 58.58 -29.81
C ARG A 3 -15.75 57.47 -29.96
N THR A 4 -15.67 56.29 -29.34
CA THR A 4 -15.00 55.85 -28.09
C THR A 4 -14.80 54.33 -28.10
N ILE A 5 -13.73 53.87 -27.43
CA ILE A 5 -13.36 52.48 -27.09
C ILE A 5 -14.32 51.91 -26.04
N PHE A 6 -14.64 50.60 -26.07
CA PHE A 6 -14.77 49.82 -24.82
C PHE A 6 -14.24 48.39 -24.97
N LEU A 7 -13.25 48.15 -24.12
CA LEU A 7 -12.55 46.92 -23.81
C LEU A 7 -13.45 46.06 -22.91
N VAL A 8 -13.59 44.75 -23.18
CA VAL A 8 -13.95 43.79 -22.13
C VAL A 8 -12.98 42.63 -22.19
N SER A 9 -12.02 42.69 -21.27
CA SER A 9 -11.10 41.63 -20.88
C SER A 9 -11.87 40.37 -20.50
N SER A 10 -11.77 39.32 -21.30
CA SER A 10 -12.11 37.97 -20.87
C SER A 10 -10.84 37.33 -20.31
N ILE A 11 -10.78 37.26 -19.00
CA ILE A 11 -9.76 36.57 -18.21
C ILE A 11 -9.83 35.08 -18.59
N PHE A 12 -8.81 34.60 -19.31
CA PHE A 12 -8.51 33.17 -19.39
C PHE A 12 -8.02 32.72 -18.02
N LEU A 13 -8.95 32.29 -17.15
CA LEU A 13 -8.59 31.51 -15.97
C LEU A 13 -8.29 30.09 -16.46
N PHE A 14 -7.02 29.83 -16.75
CA PHE A 14 -6.49 28.48 -16.95
C PHE A 14 -6.71 27.68 -15.66
N ALA A 15 -7.85 26.99 -15.55
CA ALA A 15 -7.97 25.84 -14.66
C ALA A 15 -7.10 24.73 -15.27
N GLN A 16 -5.83 24.69 -14.90
CA GLN A 16 -4.99 23.52 -15.09
C GLN A 16 -5.53 22.39 -14.20
N LEU A 17 -6.60 21.72 -14.63
CA LEU A 17 -6.86 20.36 -14.19
C LEU A 17 -5.80 19.49 -14.87
N SER A 18 -4.63 19.37 -14.24
CA SER A 18 -3.67 18.35 -14.63
C SER A 18 -4.24 17.00 -14.22
N TRP A 19 -4.85 16.28 -15.16
CA TRP A 19 -5.05 14.85 -14.99
C TRP A 19 -3.67 14.20 -15.07
N ALA A 20 -3.01 14.06 -13.92
CA ALA A 20 -1.83 13.23 -13.84
C ALA A 20 -2.20 11.85 -14.38
N THR A 21 -1.38 11.32 -15.28
CA THR A 21 -1.64 9.99 -15.85
C THR A 21 -1.34 8.91 -14.80
N PRO A 22 -1.96 7.72 -14.88
CA PRO A 22 -1.64 6.62 -13.95
C PRO A 22 -0.14 6.30 -13.89
N ALA A 23 0.60 6.51 -14.98
CA ALA A 23 2.06 6.31 -15.01
C ALA A 23 2.82 7.36 -14.18
N GLU A 24 2.41 8.62 -14.21
CA GLU A 24 3.03 9.69 -13.43
C GLU A 24 2.75 9.52 -11.93
N ASP A 25 1.56 9.06 -11.57
CA ASP A 25 1.20 8.77 -10.17
C ASP A 25 2.03 7.61 -9.61
N LEU A 26 2.24 6.56 -10.40
CA LEU A 26 3.11 5.45 -10.03
C LEU A 26 4.57 5.91 -9.87
N ALA A 27 5.08 6.71 -10.80
CA ALA A 27 6.44 7.25 -10.72
C ALA A 27 6.63 8.19 -9.52
N HIS A 28 5.60 8.96 -9.18
CA HIS A 28 5.59 9.82 -7.99
C HIS A 28 5.65 8.99 -6.71
N ASN A 29 4.78 8.00 -6.56
CA ASN A 29 4.77 7.14 -5.38
C ASN A 29 6.08 6.35 -5.25
N GLY A 30 6.69 5.91 -6.36
CA GLY A 30 8.03 5.30 -6.35
C GLY A 30 9.10 6.20 -5.73
N ARG A 31 9.16 7.48 -6.11
CA ARG A 31 10.10 8.45 -5.53
C ARG A 31 9.82 8.73 -4.06
N VAL A 32 8.54 8.80 -3.68
CA VAL A 32 8.14 8.98 -2.28
C VAL A 32 8.59 7.78 -1.43
N THR A 33 8.49 6.58 -1.98
CA THR A 33 8.99 5.35 -1.34
C THR A 33 10.51 5.31 -1.24
N ASP A 34 11.24 5.76 -2.26
CA ASP A 34 12.71 5.88 -2.20
C ASP A 34 13.15 6.79 -1.04
N ALA A 35 12.49 7.95 -0.89
CA ALA A 35 12.78 8.88 0.20
C ALA A 35 12.45 8.29 1.58
N ALA A 36 11.33 7.56 1.70
CA ALA A 36 10.97 6.88 2.94
C ALA A 36 11.98 5.79 3.32
N VAL A 37 12.52 5.04 2.34
CA VAL A 37 13.58 4.05 2.58
C VAL A 37 14.81 4.69 3.22
N VAL A 38 15.24 5.86 2.71
CA VAL A 38 16.38 6.60 3.29
C VAL A 38 16.09 7.00 4.74
N LEU A 39 14.90 7.54 5.02
CA LEU A 39 14.51 7.92 6.38
C LEU A 39 14.48 6.73 7.35
N PHE A 40 14.01 5.56 6.89
CA PHE A 40 14.09 4.33 7.69
C PHE A 40 15.53 3.90 7.97
N GLN A 41 16.42 3.99 6.98
CA GLN A 41 17.85 3.65 7.13
C GLN A 41 18.57 4.58 8.11
N ASP A 42 18.17 5.86 8.15
CA ASP A 42 18.65 6.86 9.10
C ASP A 42 18.08 6.68 10.53
N GLY A 43 17.26 5.65 10.77
CA GLY A 43 16.60 5.42 12.05
C GLY A 43 15.43 6.37 12.34
N LYS A 44 14.96 7.12 11.34
CA LYS A 44 13.88 8.11 11.45
C LYS A 44 12.54 7.55 10.94
N SER A 45 12.12 6.42 11.48
CA SER A 45 10.90 5.73 11.06
C SER A 45 9.62 6.58 11.21
N ALA A 46 9.54 7.39 12.27
CA ALA A 46 8.41 8.31 12.47
C ALA A 46 8.35 9.41 11.39
N ASP A 47 9.50 9.94 10.99
CA ASP A 47 9.59 10.93 9.91
C ASP A 47 9.25 10.28 8.56
N ALA A 48 9.71 9.05 8.33
CA ALA A 48 9.35 8.27 7.14
C ALA A 48 7.83 8.11 7.00
N LEU A 49 7.14 7.78 8.10
CA LEU A 49 5.67 7.65 8.10
C LEU A 49 4.96 8.97 7.83
N THR A 50 5.41 10.03 8.49
CA THR A 50 4.88 11.38 8.26
C THR A 50 5.07 11.78 6.79
N TYR A 51 6.25 11.54 6.25
CA TYR A 51 6.58 11.83 4.86
C TYR A 51 5.69 11.05 3.88
N LEU A 52 5.51 9.74 4.08
CA LEU A 52 4.61 8.92 3.26
C LEU A 52 3.17 9.48 3.31
N ARG A 53 2.62 9.71 4.51
CA ARG A 53 1.25 10.23 4.67
C ARG A 53 1.04 11.57 3.95
N THR A 54 2.03 12.46 3.99
CA THR A 54 1.93 13.79 3.38
C THR A 54 2.11 13.76 1.86
N ASN A 55 2.94 12.86 1.33
CA ASN A 55 3.38 12.93 -0.07
C ASN A 55 2.77 11.87 -0.97
N LEU A 56 2.15 10.82 -0.43
CA LEU A 56 1.51 9.80 -1.26
C LEU A 56 0.28 10.32 -1.97
N ARG A 57 0.17 9.95 -3.24
CA ARG A 57 -1.05 10.16 -3.99
C ARG A 57 -2.02 9.00 -3.74
N PRO A 58 -3.32 9.27 -3.58
CA PRO A 58 -4.34 8.23 -3.55
C PRO A 58 -4.26 7.35 -4.79
N GLU A 59 -4.56 6.06 -4.64
CA GLU A 59 -4.58 5.15 -5.79
C GLU A 59 -5.72 5.54 -6.77
N PRO A 60 -5.42 5.70 -8.07
CA PRO A 60 -6.45 5.97 -9.07
C PRO A 60 -7.35 4.74 -9.28
N GLY A 61 -8.66 4.99 -9.46
CA GLY A 61 -9.60 3.95 -9.90
C GLY A 61 -10.21 3.05 -8.83
N SER A 62 -9.93 3.26 -7.54
CA SER A 62 -10.51 2.47 -6.45
C SER A 62 -11.95 2.88 -6.05
N GLY A 63 -12.48 3.98 -6.60
CA GLY A 63 -13.75 4.58 -6.15
C GLY A 63 -13.71 5.13 -4.71
N VAL A 64 -12.59 4.94 -4.00
CA VAL A 64 -12.33 5.42 -2.66
C VAL A 64 -10.87 5.86 -2.57
N THR A 65 -10.65 7.16 -2.66
CA THR A 65 -9.36 7.81 -2.42
C THR A 65 -9.00 7.66 -0.95
N THR A 66 -8.38 6.55 -0.57
CA THR A 66 -7.86 6.37 0.78
C THR A 66 -6.35 6.32 0.71
N THR A 67 -5.74 7.41 1.15
CA THR A 67 -4.29 7.51 1.37
C THR A 67 -3.81 6.36 2.27
N GLU A 68 -4.69 5.78 3.08
CA GLU A 68 -4.47 4.58 3.89
C GLU A 68 -4.08 3.36 3.05
N VAL A 69 -4.78 3.07 1.94
CA VAL A 69 -4.44 1.94 1.07
C VAL A 69 -3.08 2.15 0.42
N ALA A 70 -2.83 3.36 -0.09
CA ALA A 70 -1.55 3.72 -0.68
C ALA A 70 -0.43 3.58 0.36
N LEU A 71 -0.65 4.08 1.59
CA LEU A 71 0.31 3.99 2.69
C LEU A 71 0.68 2.55 3.01
N VAL A 72 -0.32 1.68 3.20
CA VAL A 72 -0.09 0.25 3.51
C VAL A 72 0.66 -0.43 2.36
N GLN A 73 0.29 -0.16 1.11
CA GLN A 73 0.98 -0.69 -0.06
C GLN A 73 2.44 -0.24 -0.13
N GLN A 74 2.73 1.03 0.16
CA GLN A 74 4.10 1.53 0.12
C GLN A 74 4.93 1.03 1.29
N LEU A 75 4.36 0.88 2.50
CA LEU A 75 5.07 0.25 3.62
C LEU A 75 5.40 -1.22 3.33
N ALA A 76 4.51 -1.94 2.65
CA ALA A 76 4.80 -3.28 2.18
C ALA A 76 5.94 -3.32 1.16
N GLU A 77 6.00 -2.33 0.24
CA GLU A 77 7.11 -2.20 -0.71
C GLU A 77 8.44 -1.86 0.00
N VAL A 78 8.44 -0.91 0.95
CA VAL A 78 9.59 -0.58 1.78
C VAL A 78 10.12 -1.82 2.50
N SER A 79 9.23 -2.60 3.13
CA SER A 79 9.60 -3.86 3.79
C SER A 79 10.23 -4.86 2.83
N GLY A 80 9.62 -5.06 1.65
CA GLY A 80 10.14 -5.96 0.61
C GLY A 80 11.53 -5.54 0.11
N ARG A 81 11.77 -4.24 -0.06
CA ARG A 81 13.09 -3.70 -0.45
C ARG A 81 14.15 -4.01 0.60
N PHE A 82 13.86 -3.77 1.88
CA PHE A 82 14.79 -4.10 2.96
C PHE A 82 15.04 -5.60 3.07
N TYR A 83 13.99 -6.42 2.91
CA TYR A 83 14.12 -7.87 2.93
C TYR A 83 15.05 -8.37 1.81
N ASN A 84 14.87 -7.87 0.58
CA ASN A 84 15.72 -8.22 -0.57
C ASN A 84 17.18 -7.77 -0.37
N GLN A 85 17.39 -6.66 0.34
CA GLN A 85 18.72 -6.16 0.73
C GLN A 85 19.29 -6.84 1.98
N ARG A 86 18.59 -7.84 2.55
CA ARG A 86 18.95 -8.56 3.80
C ARG A 86 19.02 -7.66 5.04
N GLN A 87 18.38 -6.50 5.01
CA GLN A 87 18.26 -5.59 6.16
C GLN A 87 17.06 -6.02 7.02
N LEU A 88 17.16 -7.19 7.67
CA LEU A 88 16.01 -7.87 8.28
C LEU A 88 15.30 -7.05 9.37
N ALA A 89 16.05 -6.34 10.22
CA ALA A 89 15.46 -5.51 11.28
C ALA A 89 14.61 -4.37 10.70
N LEU A 90 15.09 -3.71 9.63
CA LEU A 90 14.34 -2.65 8.94
C LEU A 90 13.13 -3.23 8.19
N ALA A 91 13.29 -4.40 7.57
CA ALA A 91 12.19 -5.09 6.91
C ALA A 91 11.06 -5.43 7.90
N GLN A 92 11.42 -5.95 9.08
CA GLN A 92 10.48 -6.27 10.16
C GLN A 92 9.79 -5.00 10.69
N GLY A 93 10.55 -3.93 10.96
CA GLY A 93 9.97 -2.67 11.41
C GLY A 93 8.96 -2.09 10.40
N ALA A 94 9.29 -2.07 9.12
CA ALA A 94 8.38 -1.61 8.07
C ALA A 94 7.15 -2.53 7.91
N ALA A 95 7.32 -3.85 8.02
CA ALA A 95 6.22 -4.81 7.96
C ALA A 95 5.25 -4.66 9.15
N GLN A 96 5.77 -4.50 10.37
CA GLN A 96 4.95 -4.23 11.55
C GLN A 96 4.15 -2.94 11.38
N GLN A 97 4.78 -1.89 10.87
CA GLN A 97 4.10 -0.63 10.60
C GLN A 97 3.01 -0.78 9.52
N ALA A 98 3.26 -1.56 8.47
CA ALA A 98 2.23 -1.84 7.46
C ALA A 98 0.99 -2.50 8.07
N LEU A 99 1.16 -3.42 9.02
CA LEU A 99 0.05 -4.07 9.73
C LEU A 99 -0.70 -3.10 10.66
N ILE A 100 0.02 -2.21 11.35
CA ILE A 100 -0.57 -1.17 12.21
C ILE A 100 -1.44 -0.23 11.37
N GLU A 101 -0.91 0.29 10.27
CA GLU A 101 -1.64 1.20 9.38
C GLU A 101 -2.78 0.51 8.63
N ALA A 102 -2.75 -0.82 8.50
CA ALA A 102 -3.82 -1.60 7.89
C ALA A 102 -5.02 -1.84 8.81
N GLU A 103 -4.93 -1.53 10.10
CA GLU A 103 -6.00 -1.78 11.07
C GLU A 103 -7.38 -1.24 10.63
N PRO A 104 -7.52 -0.01 10.11
CA PRO A 104 -8.81 0.49 9.61
C PRO A 104 -9.38 -0.31 8.44
N ILE A 105 -8.51 -0.81 7.56
CA ILE A 105 -8.89 -1.64 6.40
C ILE A 105 -9.33 -3.02 6.87
N LEU A 106 -8.60 -3.59 7.84
CA LEU A 106 -8.90 -4.88 8.47
C LEU A 106 -10.23 -4.86 9.22
N LYS A 107 -10.52 -3.78 9.96
CA LYS A 107 -11.81 -3.57 10.64
C LYS A 107 -12.96 -3.19 9.72
N GLY A 108 -12.68 -2.93 8.44
CA GLY A 108 -13.70 -2.53 7.47
C GLY A 108 -14.23 -1.11 7.66
N THR A 109 -13.51 -0.25 8.38
CA THR A 109 -13.87 1.18 8.53
C THR A 109 -13.43 2.01 7.33
N CYS A 110 -12.60 1.44 6.45
CA CYS A 110 -12.21 2.00 5.16
C CYS A 110 -12.99 1.34 4.04
N ALA A 111 -13.67 2.13 3.19
CA ALA A 111 -14.31 1.60 2.00
C ALA A 111 -13.22 1.27 0.97
N VAL A 112 -13.01 -0.01 0.67
CA VAL A 112 -12.04 -0.46 -0.34
C VAL A 112 -12.71 -1.56 -1.15
N PRO A 113 -12.68 -1.53 -2.50
CA PRO A 113 -13.25 -2.60 -3.31
C PRO A 113 -12.67 -3.97 -2.94
N SER A 114 -13.51 -5.00 -2.93
CA SER A 114 -13.11 -6.37 -2.54
C SER A 114 -11.84 -6.88 -3.25
N PRO A 115 -11.66 -6.70 -4.59
CA PRO A 115 -10.45 -7.17 -5.25
C PRO A 115 -9.17 -6.49 -4.73
N ARG A 116 -9.23 -5.18 -4.46
CA ARG A 116 -8.08 -4.45 -3.94
C ARG A 116 -7.79 -4.81 -2.50
N LYS A 117 -8.84 -4.97 -1.69
CA LYS A 117 -8.75 -5.43 -0.31
C LYS A 117 -8.14 -6.83 -0.22
N ALA A 118 -8.52 -7.75 -1.11
CA ALA A 118 -7.92 -9.08 -1.21
C ALA A 118 -6.44 -9.02 -1.56
N SER A 119 -6.06 -8.17 -2.53
CA SER A 119 -4.66 -7.93 -2.90
C SER A 119 -3.82 -7.42 -1.72
N LEU A 120 -4.34 -6.46 -0.94
CA LEU A 120 -3.67 -5.96 0.26
C LEU A 120 -3.51 -7.05 1.33
N TYR A 121 -4.56 -7.82 1.61
CA TYR A 121 -4.50 -8.92 2.55
C TYR A 121 -3.47 -9.98 2.13
N SER A 122 -3.40 -10.28 0.83
CA SER A 122 -2.40 -11.20 0.28
C SER A 122 -0.97 -10.65 0.43
N SER A 123 -0.76 -9.35 0.24
CA SER A 123 0.55 -8.72 0.45
C SER A 123 0.94 -8.71 1.93
N LEU A 124 0.04 -8.33 2.82
CA LEU A 124 0.28 -8.34 4.27
C LEU A 124 0.54 -9.76 4.78
N GLY A 125 -0.21 -10.76 4.29
CA GLY A 125 0.01 -12.16 4.62
C GLY A 125 1.41 -12.64 4.22
N LEU A 126 1.93 -12.17 3.07
CA LEU A 126 3.29 -12.46 2.65
C LEU A 126 4.34 -11.86 3.58
N LEU A 127 4.13 -10.63 4.05
CA LEU A 127 5.04 -10.02 5.03
C LEU A 127 4.99 -10.76 6.36
N SER A 128 3.79 -11.10 6.86
CA SER A 128 3.62 -11.89 8.08
C SER A 128 4.35 -13.23 7.97
N GLU A 129 4.19 -13.93 6.85
CA GLU A 129 4.81 -15.24 6.63
C GLU A 129 6.33 -15.17 6.50
N THR A 130 6.85 -14.24 5.69
CA THR A 130 8.25 -14.27 5.23
C THR A 130 9.18 -13.33 6.00
N VAL A 131 8.67 -12.20 6.46
CA VAL A 131 9.43 -11.16 7.16
C VAL A 131 9.26 -11.28 8.66
N LEU A 132 8.01 -11.43 9.13
CA LEU A 132 7.70 -11.51 10.56
C LEU A 132 7.73 -12.95 11.11
N LEU A 133 7.75 -13.95 10.23
CA LEU A 133 7.72 -15.38 10.58
C LEU A 133 6.49 -15.76 11.43
N ASP A 134 5.40 -15.02 11.27
CA ASP A 134 4.12 -15.23 11.94
C ASP A 134 3.15 -15.93 10.97
N LEU A 135 3.17 -17.26 11.04
CA LEU A 135 2.33 -18.12 10.20
C LEU A 135 0.85 -18.04 10.56
N GLU A 136 0.50 -17.71 11.81
CA GLU A 136 -0.88 -17.63 12.26
C GLU A 136 -1.54 -16.37 11.69
N SER A 137 -0.88 -15.22 11.83
CA SER A 137 -1.33 -13.98 11.19
C SER A 137 -1.38 -14.11 9.66
N ALA A 138 -0.39 -14.75 9.06
CA ALA A 138 -0.38 -15.01 7.62
C ALA A 138 -1.58 -15.87 7.16
N GLN A 139 -1.95 -16.90 7.93
CA GLN A 139 -3.13 -17.72 7.65
C GLN A 139 -4.41 -16.89 7.65
N VAL A 140 -4.63 -16.09 8.70
CA VAL A 140 -5.83 -15.24 8.79
C VAL A 140 -5.93 -14.30 7.59
N LEU A 141 -4.83 -13.67 7.20
CA LEU A 141 -4.79 -12.74 6.07
C LEU A 141 -5.04 -13.44 4.72
N TYR A 142 -4.46 -14.63 4.49
CA TYR A 142 -4.72 -15.38 3.27
C TYR A 142 -6.13 -15.96 3.20
N GLU A 143 -6.71 -16.37 4.33
CA GLU A 143 -8.11 -16.78 4.40
C GLU A 143 -9.06 -15.62 4.09
N ALA A 144 -8.78 -14.43 4.62
CA ALA A 144 -9.54 -13.23 4.32
C ALA A 144 -9.41 -12.85 2.83
N ALA A 145 -8.21 -12.91 2.25
CA ALA A 145 -7.99 -12.64 0.83
C ALA A 145 -8.76 -13.61 -0.08
N ALA A 146 -8.70 -14.91 0.22
CA ALA A 146 -9.41 -15.95 -0.53
C ALA A 146 -10.94 -15.87 -0.35
N SER A 147 -11.43 -15.34 0.78
CA SER A 147 -12.86 -15.14 1.00
C SER A 147 -13.42 -13.97 0.18
N LEU A 148 -12.60 -12.94 -0.05
CA LEU A 148 -12.95 -11.79 -0.89
C LEU A 148 -12.88 -12.13 -2.38
N GLU A 149 -11.86 -12.89 -2.80
CA GLU A 149 -11.65 -13.30 -4.19
C GLU A 149 -11.44 -14.83 -4.30
N PRO A 150 -12.53 -15.64 -4.23
CA PRO A 150 -12.42 -17.10 -4.17
C PRO A 150 -11.87 -17.75 -5.45
N SER A 151 -11.99 -17.07 -6.58
CA SER A 151 -11.48 -17.53 -7.88
C SER A 151 -10.00 -17.22 -8.10
N ASP A 152 -9.36 -16.40 -7.24
CA ASP A 152 -7.95 -16.03 -7.40
C ASP A 152 -7.04 -17.24 -7.06
N PRO A 153 -6.32 -17.81 -8.04
CA PRO A 153 -5.46 -18.96 -7.81
C PRO A 153 -4.29 -18.64 -6.87
N LEU A 154 -3.79 -17.41 -6.84
CA LEU A 154 -2.66 -16.99 -6.01
C LEU A 154 -3.04 -16.99 -4.53
N ASN A 155 -4.18 -16.38 -4.18
CA ASN A 155 -4.65 -16.35 -2.79
C ASN A 155 -4.92 -17.76 -2.27
N ASN A 156 -5.54 -18.60 -3.10
CA ASN A 156 -5.78 -19.99 -2.78
C ASN A 156 -4.49 -20.81 -2.61
N ALA A 157 -3.47 -20.58 -3.44
CA ALA A 157 -2.18 -21.24 -3.30
C ALA A 157 -1.45 -20.83 -2.02
N ARG A 158 -1.43 -19.53 -1.70
CA ARG A 158 -0.84 -18.99 -0.47
C ARG A 158 -1.52 -19.52 0.78
N LYS A 159 -2.86 -19.53 0.81
CA LYS A 159 -3.66 -20.14 1.89
C LYS A 159 -3.30 -21.61 2.13
N ARG A 160 -3.24 -22.42 1.06
CA ARG A 160 -2.83 -23.84 1.19
C ARG A 160 -1.39 -24.00 1.67
N GLY A 161 -0.48 -23.16 1.15
CA GLY A 161 0.93 -23.20 1.51
C GLY A 161 1.16 -22.92 3.00
N VAL A 162 0.52 -21.90 3.56
CA VAL A 162 0.66 -21.58 4.99
C VAL A 162 0.02 -22.64 5.88
N ALA A 163 -1.14 -23.20 5.48
CA ALA A 163 -1.80 -24.28 6.21
C ALA A 163 -0.91 -25.53 6.31
N GLU A 164 -0.23 -25.90 5.23
CA GLU A 164 0.73 -27.00 5.22
C GLU A 164 1.95 -26.71 6.12
N LYS A 165 2.46 -25.47 6.12
CA LYS A 165 3.57 -25.06 7.01
C LYS A 165 3.17 -25.17 8.48
N LEU A 166 1.96 -24.72 8.83
CA LEU A 166 1.41 -24.84 10.19
C LEU A 166 1.23 -26.31 10.60
N ARG A 167 0.70 -27.15 9.69
CA ARG A 167 0.55 -28.59 9.92
C ARG A 167 1.90 -29.25 10.23
N ARG A 168 2.95 -28.93 9.46
CA ARG A 168 4.32 -29.42 9.69
C ARG A 168 4.88 -28.93 11.03
N LYS A 169 4.67 -27.66 11.37
CA LYS A 169 5.08 -27.08 12.67
C LYS A 169 4.42 -27.80 13.85
N ALA A 170 3.17 -28.24 13.69
CA ALA A 170 2.42 -29.01 14.69
C ALA A 170 2.80 -30.51 14.75
N GLY A 171 3.81 -30.95 13.99
CA GLY A 171 4.26 -32.36 13.98
C GLY A 171 3.51 -33.27 13.01
N GLY A 172 2.68 -32.72 12.13
CA GLY A 172 2.05 -33.48 11.05
C GLY A 172 3.08 -33.89 9.99
N ARG A 173 3.24 -35.19 9.78
CA ARG A 173 3.98 -35.76 8.63
C ARG A 173 3.15 -35.62 7.37
#